data_AF-A0A403T7Z9-F1
#
_entry.id   AF-A0A403T7Z9-F1
#
_cell.length_a   1.000
_cell.length_b   1.000
_cell.length_c   1.000
_cell.angle_alpha   90.00
_cell.angle_beta   90.00
_cell.angle_gamma   90.00
#
_symmetry.space_group_name_H-M   'P 1'
#
loop_
_entity.id
_entity.type
_entity.pdbx_description
1 polymer ?
#
loop_
_entity_poly.entity_id
_entity_poly.type
_entity_poly.pdbx_seq_one_letter_code
_entity_poly.pdbx_strand_id
1 'polypeptide(L)'
;DTATHNLNLANETISDMQTRQRDVAALDAKYTKELADAKAENDALQRRLDAGGRVHVKGRCSVPAQNTSAIPGSVGDAATIELSPVAGRNVLGIRAGIISDQTKLRYLQQYARQQCR
;
A
#
# COMPACT_ATOMS: atom_id res chain seq x y z
N ASP A 1 53.02 12.39 3.33
CA ASP A 1 53.14 12.15 1.88
C ASP A 1 51.76 12.39 1.24
N THR A 2 51.70 13.25 0.22
CA THR A 2 50.48 13.62 -0.50
C THR A 2 49.85 12.39 -1.18
N ALA A 3 50.67 11.45 -1.64
CA ALA A 3 50.19 10.22 -2.29
C ALA A 3 49.38 9.34 -1.34
N THR A 4 49.85 9.17 -0.09
CA THR A 4 49.15 8.38 0.93
C THR A 4 47.82 9.01 1.32
N HIS A 5 47.77 10.34 1.44
CA HIS A 5 46.53 11.06 1.75
C HIS A 5 45.48 10.87 0.64
N ASN A 6 45.88 11.01 -0.62
CA ASN A 6 44.98 10.84 -1.77
C ASN A 6 44.47 9.40 -1.89
N LEU A 7 45.33 8.41 -1.62
CA LEU A 7 44.95 7.00 -1.59
C LEU A 7 43.89 6.73 -0.52
N ASN A 8 44.07 7.27 0.68
CA ASN A 8 43.12 7.08 1.79
C ASN A 8 41.76 7.70 1.46
N LEU A 9 41.73 8.93 0.91
CA LEU A 9 40.48 9.58 0.51
C LEU A 9 39.73 8.80 -0.59
N ALA A 10 40.46 8.23 -1.56
CA ALA A 10 39.88 7.38 -2.58
C ALA A 10 39.26 6.11 -1.98
N ASN A 11 39.96 5.46 -1.04
CA ASN A 11 39.46 4.26 -0.36
C ASN A 11 38.21 4.56 0.50
N GLU A 12 38.20 5.70 1.21
CA GLU A 12 37.03 6.16 1.97
C GLU A 12 35.82 6.40 1.05
N THR A 13 36.04 7.08 -0.08
CA THR A 13 34.99 7.33 -1.08
C THR A 13 34.43 6.03 -1.66
N ILE A 14 35.29 5.06 -1.98
CA ILE A 14 34.87 3.75 -2.49
C ILE A 14 34.05 2.98 -1.44
N SER A 15 34.48 3.00 -0.18
CA SER A 15 33.76 2.35 0.93
C SER A 15 32.38 2.96 1.16
N ASP A 16 32.28 4.30 1.09
CA ASP A 16 30.99 5.00 1.16
C ASP A 16 30.07 4.61 0.00
N MET A 17 30.58 4.64 -1.24
CA MET A 17 29.82 4.22 -2.43
C MET A 17 29.31 2.77 -2.31
N GLN A 18 30.14 1.84 -1.84
CA GLN A 18 29.74 0.44 -1.63
C GLN A 18 28.66 0.30 -0.57
N THR A 19 28.72 1.09 0.50
CA THR A 19 27.71 1.08 1.56
C THR A 19 26.38 1.62 1.04
N ARG A 20 26.40 2.77 0.35
CA ARG A 20 25.21 3.35 -0.29
C ARG A 20 24.56 2.39 -1.28
N GLN A 21 25.34 1.69 -2.10
CA GLN A 21 24.81 0.69 -3.04
C GLN A 21 24.07 -0.46 -2.32
N ARG A 22 24.64 -0.98 -1.22
CA ARG A 22 23.99 -2.04 -0.44
C ARG A 22 22.71 -1.55 0.22
N ASP A 23 22.72 -0.33 0.76
CA ASP A 23 21.56 0.26 1.42
C ASP A 23 20.40 0.49 0.43
N VAL A 24 20.71 0.98 -0.78
CA VAL A 24 19.70 1.14 -1.85
C VAL A 24 19.14 -0.20 -2.29
N ALA A 25 19.98 -1.22 -2.47
CA ALA A 25 19.51 -2.56 -2.84
C ALA A 25 18.58 -3.17 -1.76
N ALA A 26 18.90 -2.96 -0.47
CA ALA A 26 18.05 -3.38 0.63
C ALA A 26 16.71 -2.61 0.65
N LEU A 27 16.75 -1.31 0.36
CA LEU A 27 15.55 -0.48 0.24
C LEU A 27 14.65 -0.96 -0.90
N ASP A 28 15.22 -1.22 -2.08
CA ASP A 28 14.51 -1.75 -3.25
C ASP A 28 13.85 -3.09 -2.93
N ALA A 29 14.60 -4.02 -2.34
CA ALA A 29 14.09 -5.34 -1.98
C ALA A 29 12.90 -5.25 -1.02
N LYS A 30 13.01 -4.40 0.00
CA LYS A 30 11.93 -4.18 0.98
C LYS A 30 10.65 -3.68 0.31
N TYR A 31 10.74 -2.57 -0.42
CA TYR A 31 9.55 -1.93 -0.98
C TYR A 31 8.96 -2.69 -2.17
N THR A 32 9.78 -3.39 -2.94
CA THR A 32 9.30 -4.30 -3.99
C THR A 32 8.49 -5.45 -3.38
N LYS A 33 8.97 -6.04 -2.29
CA LYS A 33 8.24 -7.11 -1.58
C LYS A 33 6.91 -6.59 -1.02
N GLU A 34 6.92 -5.48 -0.29
CA GLU A 34 5.70 -4.88 0.26
C GLU A 34 4.65 -4.61 -0.83
N LEU A 35 5.09 -4.09 -1.99
CA LEU A 35 4.20 -3.83 -3.12
C LEU A 35 3.65 -5.12 -3.74
N ALA A 36 4.49 -6.14 -3.90
CA ALA A 36 4.09 -7.43 -4.45
C ALA A 36 3.08 -8.14 -3.55
N ASP A 37 3.32 -8.17 -2.24
CA ASP A 37 2.43 -8.79 -1.26
C ASP A 37 1.05 -8.10 -1.26
N ALA A 38 1.03 -6.77 -1.24
CA ALA A 38 -0.21 -6.00 -1.26
C ALA A 38 -0.97 -6.13 -2.60
N LYS A 39 -0.24 -6.24 -3.71
CA LYS A 39 -0.83 -6.54 -5.03
C LYS A 39 -1.45 -7.94 -5.04
N ALA A 40 -0.76 -8.95 -4.51
CA ALA A 40 -1.27 -10.31 -4.45
C ALA A 40 -2.56 -10.38 -3.62
N GLU A 41 -2.63 -9.66 -2.49
CA GLU A 41 -3.85 -9.56 -1.68
C GLU A 41 -5.00 -8.91 -2.47
N ASN A 42 -4.73 -7.81 -3.17
CA ASN A 42 -5.76 -7.14 -3.99
C ASN A 42 -6.27 -8.04 -5.13
N ASP A 43 -5.34 -8.71 -5.83
CA ASP A 43 -5.67 -9.64 -6.90
C ASP A 43 -6.50 -10.84 -6.37
N ALA A 44 -6.23 -11.31 -5.14
CA ALA A 44 -7.03 -12.35 -4.49
C ALA A 44 -8.47 -11.87 -4.19
N LEU A 45 -8.64 -10.62 -3.73
CA LEU A 45 -9.96 -10.02 -3.51
C LEU A 45 -10.73 -9.86 -4.83
N GLN A 46 -10.04 -9.45 -5.88
CA GLN A 46 -10.63 -9.30 -7.22
C GLN A 46 -11.13 -10.65 -7.75
N ARG A 47 -10.29 -11.70 -7.69
CA ARG A 47 -10.69 -13.07 -8.08
C ARG A 47 -11.88 -13.58 -7.27
N ARG A 48 -11.94 -13.26 -5.97
CA ARG A 48 -13.08 -13.65 -5.13
C ARG A 48 -14.38 -13.00 -5.61
N LEU A 49 -14.36 -11.72 -5.99
CA LEU A 49 -15.54 -11.05 -6.55
C LEU A 49 -15.92 -11.63 -7.91
N ASP A 50 -14.94 -11.90 -8.77
CA ASP A 50 -15.19 -12.46 -10.12
C ASP A 50 -15.74 -13.89 -10.06
N ALA A 51 -15.41 -14.66 -9.01
CA ALA A 51 -16.00 -15.96 -8.71
C ALA A 51 -17.39 -15.88 -8.04
N GLY A 52 -17.98 -14.69 -7.91
CA GLY A 52 -19.29 -14.48 -7.27
C GLY A 52 -19.27 -14.45 -5.73
N GLY A 53 -18.08 -14.42 -5.12
CA GLY A 53 -17.91 -14.23 -3.69
C GLY A 53 -18.13 -12.77 -3.27
N ARG A 54 -18.25 -12.55 -1.95
CA ARG A 54 -18.48 -11.21 -1.37
C ARG A 54 -17.24 -10.68 -0.65
N VAL A 55 -16.95 -9.38 -0.77
CA VAL A 55 -15.90 -8.68 -0.02
C VAL A 55 -16.53 -7.56 0.79
N HIS A 56 -16.10 -7.38 2.03
CA HIS A 56 -16.58 -6.31 2.90
C HIS A 56 -15.67 -5.09 2.79
N VAL A 57 -16.28 -3.91 2.65
CA VAL A 57 -15.59 -2.63 2.66
C VAL A 57 -16.02 -1.90 3.92
N LYS A 58 -15.05 -1.42 4.69
CA LYS A 58 -15.34 -0.59 5.86
C LYS A 58 -15.88 0.76 5.39
N GLY A 59 -17.18 0.95 5.52
CA GLY A 59 -17.86 2.23 5.28
C GLY A 59 -18.17 2.98 6.58
N ARG A 60 -18.39 4.29 6.46
CA ARG A 60 -19.05 5.11 7.48
C ARG A 60 -20.22 5.82 6.80
N CYS A 61 -21.42 5.64 7.34
CA CYS A 61 -22.59 6.41 6.94
C CYS A 61 -22.82 7.51 7.97
N SER A 62 -22.70 8.78 7.55
CA SER A 62 -22.95 9.94 8.40
C SER A 62 -24.43 10.29 8.51
N VAL A 63 -25.27 9.71 7.66
CA VAL A 63 -26.72 9.92 7.66
C VAL A 63 -27.33 8.94 8.68
N PRO A 64 -28.16 9.42 9.62
CA PRO A 64 -28.93 8.53 10.49
C PRO A 64 -29.73 7.57 9.63
N ALA A 65 -29.68 6.27 9.95
CA ALA A 65 -30.55 5.32 9.29
C ALA A 65 -32.00 5.81 9.47
N GLN A 66 -32.72 6.00 8.36
CA GLN A 66 -34.16 6.20 8.41
C GLN A 66 -34.78 4.86 8.82
N ASN A 67 -34.78 4.60 10.11
CA ASN A 67 -35.42 3.43 10.67
C ASN A 67 -36.93 3.63 10.48
N THR A 68 -37.53 2.91 9.55
CA THR A 68 -38.98 2.64 9.61
C THR A 68 -39.23 2.02 10.98
N SER A 69 -40.04 2.66 11.82
CA SER A 69 -40.29 2.22 13.20
C SER A 69 -40.58 0.72 13.26
N ALA A 70 -39.68 -0.03 13.87
CA ALA A 70 -39.93 -1.43 14.17
C ALA A 70 -41.09 -1.52 15.18
N ILE A 71 -42.07 -2.36 14.89
CA ILE A 71 -43.17 -2.68 15.81
C ILE A 71 -42.59 -3.42 17.02
N PRO A 72 -43.07 -3.19 18.26
CA PRO A 72 -42.62 -3.96 19.42
C PRO A 72 -42.73 -5.47 19.16
N GLY A 73 -41.61 -6.18 19.19
CA GLY A 73 -41.52 -7.62 18.90
C GLY A 73 -41.03 -7.98 17.49
N SER A 74 -40.73 -7.01 16.62
CA SER A 74 -40.17 -7.23 15.28
C SER A 74 -38.73 -6.74 15.19
N VAL A 75 -37.82 -7.57 14.66
CA VAL A 75 -36.53 -7.11 14.14
C VAL A 75 -36.77 -6.62 12.71
N GLY A 76 -36.59 -5.31 12.47
CA GLY A 76 -36.77 -4.77 11.12
C GLY A 76 -35.82 -5.44 10.13
N ASP A 77 -36.34 -5.92 9.00
CA ASP A 77 -35.54 -6.45 7.89
C ASP A 77 -34.99 -5.28 7.06
N ALA A 78 -33.92 -4.67 7.56
CA ALA A 78 -33.23 -3.62 6.84
C ALA A 78 -32.44 -4.24 5.68
N ALA A 79 -32.73 -3.81 4.45
CA ALA A 79 -32.02 -4.25 3.26
C ALA A 79 -30.50 -4.08 3.44
N THR A 80 -29.73 -5.14 3.16
CA THR A 80 -28.26 -5.05 3.15
C THR A 80 -27.84 -4.11 2.02
N ILE A 81 -27.06 -3.08 2.34
CA ILE A 81 -26.51 -2.17 1.32
C ILE A 81 -25.37 -2.90 0.61
N GLU A 82 -25.57 -3.20 -0.67
CA GLU A 82 -24.54 -3.79 -1.54
C GLU A 82 -24.10 -2.77 -2.59
N LEU A 83 -22.78 -2.68 -2.82
CA LEU A 83 -22.26 -1.93 -3.94
C LEU A 83 -22.59 -2.67 -5.24
N SER A 84 -22.88 -1.91 -6.30
CA SER A 84 -23.04 -2.51 -7.63
C SER A 84 -21.75 -3.25 -8.05
N PRO A 85 -21.82 -4.27 -8.90
CA PRO A 85 -20.63 -5.00 -9.35
C PRO A 85 -19.55 -4.10 -9.95
N VAL A 86 -19.96 -3.02 -10.64
CA VAL A 86 -19.05 -2.01 -11.19
C VAL A 86 -18.39 -1.20 -10.07
N ALA A 87 -19.16 -0.73 -9.09
CA ALA A 87 -18.62 0.01 -7.95
C ALA A 87 -17.66 -0.85 -7.11
N GLY A 88 -17.98 -2.14 -6.89
CA GLY A 88 -17.11 -3.07 -6.18
C GLY A 88 -15.74 -3.23 -6.82
N ARG A 89 -15.68 -3.41 -8.16
CA ARG A 89 -14.41 -3.47 -8.92
C ARG A 89 -13.64 -2.15 -8.86
N ASN A 90 -14.33 -1.02 -8.99
CA ASN A 90 -13.70 0.30 -8.91
C ASN A 90 -13.04 0.53 -7.54
N VAL A 91 -13.66 0.09 -6.44
CA VAL A 91 -13.07 0.20 -5.10
C VAL A 91 -11.75 -0.57 -5.00
N LEU A 92 -11.67 -1.79 -5.52
CA LEU A 92 -10.42 -2.57 -5.51
C LEU A 92 -9.33 -1.97 -6.41
N GLY A 93 -9.72 -1.42 -7.56
CA GLY A 93 -8.82 -0.65 -8.43
C GLY A 93 -8.25 0.59 -7.74
N ILE A 94 -9.10 1.37 -7.06
CA ILE A 94 -8.69 2.54 -6.26
C ILE A 94 -7.74 2.10 -5.13
N ARG A 95 -8.06 1.02 -4.42
CA ARG A 95 -7.20 0.45 -3.37
C ARG A 95 -5.81 0.12 -3.94
N ALA A 96 -5.74 -0.52 -5.11
CA ALA A 96 -4.48 -0.89 -5.73
C ALA A 96 -3.63 0.34 -6.10
N GLY A 97 -4.25 1.38 -6.69
CA GLY A 97 -3.58 2.64 -7.01
C GLY A 97 -3.00 3.33 -5.77
N ILE A 98 -3.81 3.48 -4.73
CA ILE A 98 -3.38 4.11 -3.47
C ILE A 98 -2.19 3.37 -2.85
N ILE A 99 -2.25 2.03 -2.79
CA ILE A 99 -1.16 1.21 -2.24
C ILE A 99 0.14 1.40 -3.03
N SER A 100 0.06 1.38 -4.37
CA SER A 100 1.21 1.63 -5.25
C SER A 100 1.84 2.99 -4.94
N ASP A 101 1.03 4.04 -4.94
CA ASP A 101 1.52 5.41 -4.84
C ASP A 101 2.08 5.69 -3.45
N GLN A 102 1.41 5.25 -2.39
CA GLN A 102 1.93 5.38 -1.03
C GLN A 102 3.25 4.62 -0.83
N THR A 103 3.38 3.44 -1.45
CA THR A 103 4.61 2.64 -1.36
C THR A 103 5.77 3.32 -2.09
N LYS A 104 5.53 3.83 -3.30
CA LYS A 104 6.52 4.63 -4.06
C LYS A 104 6.93 5.90 -3.32
N LEU A 105 5.96 6.63 -2.73
CA LEU A 105 6.25 7.83 -1.95
C LEU A 105 7.10 7.52 -0.72
N ARG A 106 6.76 6.48 0.04
CA ARG A 106 7.57 6.04 1.20
C ARG A 106 8.99 5.66 0.78
N TYR A 107 9.12 4.89 -0.31
CA TYR A 107 10.41 4.53 -0.88
C TYR A 107 11.25 5.78 -1.21
N LEU A 108 10.71 6.71 -2.00
CA LEU A 108 11.44 7.91 -2.43
C LEU A 108 11.82 8.81 -1.25
N GLN A 109 10.92 8.98 -0.28
CA GLN A 109 11.22 9.74 0.93
C GLN A 109 12.34 9.08 1.75
N GLN A 110 12.33 7.74 1.87
CA GLN A 110 13.38 7.03 2.60
C GLN A 110 14.71 7.08 1.87
N TYR A 111 14.70 6.90 0.54
CA TYR A 111 15.86 7.06 -0.32
C TYR A 111 16.49 8.44 -0.14
N ALA A 112 15.72 9.52 -0.28
CA ALA A 112 16.23 10.87 -0.13
C ALA A 112 16.86 11.12 1.27
N ARG A 113 16.22 10.62 2.33
CA ARG A 113 16.73 10.77 3.71
C ARG A 113 18.03 10.02 3.97
N GLN A 114 18.28 8.93 3.25
CA GLN A 114 19.44 8.04 3.44
C GLN A 114 20.58 8.37 2.47
N GLN A 115 20.25 8.72 1.22
CA GLN A 115 21.21 8.79 0.11
C GLN A 115 21.50 10.22 -0.37
N CYS A 116 20.65 11.20 -0.06
CA CYS A 116 20.81 12.58 -0.52
C CYS A 116 21.25 13.53 0.60
N ARG A 117 21.96 13.00 1.60
CA ARG A 117 22.69 13.80 2.59
C ARG A 117 24.08 14.15 2.08
#